data_AF-D4B829-F1
#
_entry.id   AF-D4B829-F1
#
_cell.length_a   1.000
_cell.length_b   1.000
_cell.length_c   1.000
_cell.angle_alpha   90.00
_cell.angle_beta   90.00
_cell.angle_gamma   90.00
#
_symmetry.space_group_name_H-M   'P 1'
#
loop_
_entity.id
_entity.type
_entity.pdbx_description
1 polymer ?
#
loop_
_entity_poly.entity_id
_entity_poly.type
_entity_poly.pdbx_seq_one_letter_code
_entity_poly.pdbx_strand_id
1 'polypeptide(L)'
;MMLFCKPEQRKHITEIMRRYALKEDGDEKGAAAVTAWASTWRIPQFKSIGLPTMGAYRELRKLPRGVSIADEFDERVEATRAAADEGEFDLYIAAQGGANVPRDSQTVRVARNVTDEVNAYEEDIERVVGIYVPHLGSELIHVTRTAEWRIVPKLLAVEPLTLKSGIAAPRSPVNNCGLGGLNNEIKVTPAAPEHSTTVLNLLCCGDFSRSDNDMKVGLSMF
;
A
#
# COMPACT_ATOMS: atom_id res chain seq x y z
N MET A 1 -17.57 6.69 0.81
CA MET A 1 -18.32 7.97 0.78
C MET A 1 -17.38 9.07 1.27
N MET A 2 -17.07 10.08 0.45
CA MET A 2 -16.29 11.24 0.90
C MET A 2 -17.25 12.31 1.41
N LEU A 3 -17.07 12.73 2.68
CA LEU A 3 -17.90 13.75 3.31
C LEU A 3 -17.08 15.03 3.49
N PHE A 4 -17.38 16.06 2.71
CA PHE A 4 -16.74 17.37 2.84
C PHE A 4 -17.39 18.13 4.00
N CYS A 5 -16.58 18.49 5.00
CA CYS A 5 -17.03 19.26 6.16
C CYS A 5 -16.03 20.35 6.50
N LYS A 6 -16.53 21.44 7.13
CA LYS A 6 -15.68 22.55 7.55
C LYS A 6 -14.63 22.06 8.57
N PRO A 7 -13.40 22.62 8.58
CA PRO A 7 -12.33 22.16 9.45
C PRO A 7 -12.72 22.16 10.94
N GLU A 8 -13.54 23.13 11.38
CA GLU A 8 -13.97 23.23 12.78
C GLU A 8 -14.87 22.05 13.19
N GLN A 9 -15.65 21.50 12.25
CA GLN A 9 -16.63 20.44 12.51
C GLN A 9 -16.05 19.03 12.35
N ARG A 10 -14.84 18.90 11.81
CA ARG A 10 -14.20 17.61 11.51
C ARG A 10 -14.14 16.69 12.73
N LYS A 11 -13.80 17.21 13.91
CA LYS A 11 -13.71 16.42 15.15
C LYS A 11 -15.07 15.85 15.54
N HIS A 12 -16.10 16.70 15.52
CA HIS A 12 -17.47 16.31 15.89
C HIS A 12 -18.05 15.29 14.91
N ILE A 13 -17.85 15.49 13.61
CA ILE A 13 -18.32 14.56 12.57
C ILE A 13 -17.57 13.23 12.64
N THR A 14 -16.25 13.26 12.86
CA THR A 14 -15.45 12.03 13.06
C THR A 14 -15.94 11.26 14.29
N GLU A 15 -16.26 11.96 15.37
CA GLU A 15 -16.78 11.36 16.60
C GLU A 15 -18.16 10.73 16.39
N ILE A 16 -19.04 11.39 15.65
CA ILE A 16 -20.33 10.84 15.24
C ILE A 16 -20.12 9.58 14.40
N MET A 17 -19.30 9.65 13.34
CA MET A 17 -19.04 8.51 12.47
C MET A 17 -18.45 7.33 13.24
N ARG A 18 -17.49 7.56 14.14
CA ARG A 18 -16.92 6.52 15.01
C ARG A 18 -17.95 5.91 15.94
N ARG A 19 -18.76 6.75 16.60
CA ARG A 19 -19.82 6.28 17.51
C ARG A 19 -20.81 5.39 16.78
N TYR A 20 -21.21 5.74 15.56
CA TYR A 20 -22.16 4.94 14.78
C TYR A 20 -21.52 3.71 14.15
N ALA A 21 -20.29 3.81 13.61
CA ALA A 21 -19.57 2.65 13.09
C ALA A 21 -19.39 1.57 14.16
N LEU A 22 -19.10 1.95 15.41
CA LEU A 22 -18.95 1.01 16.52
C LEU A 22 -20.29 0.60 17.17
N LYS A 23 -21.41 1.24 16.83
CA LYS A 23 -22.72 0.88 17.37
C LYS A 23 -23.32 -0.34 16.66
N GLU A 24 -23.02 -0.52 15.38
CA GLU A 24 -23.45 -1.70 14.60
C GLU A 24 -22.33 -2.76 14.50
N ASP A 25 -21.06 -2.34 14.31
CA ASP A 25 -19.94 -3.28 14.06
C ASP A 25 -18.96 -3.43 15.24
N GLY A 26 -19.21 -2.76 16.38
CA GLY A 26 -18.24 -2.64 17.47
C GLY A 26 -17.83 -3.96 18.15
N ASP A 27 -18.63 -5.02 17.99
CA ASP A 27 -18.37 -6.37 18.53
C ASP A 27 -18.45 -7.45 17.44
N GLU A 28 -18.24 -7.09 16.16
CA GLU A 28 -18.25 -8.06 15.07
C GLU A 28 -17.01 -8.97 15.16
N LYS A 29 -17.20 -10.14 15.78
CA LYS A 29 -16.16 -11.18 15.95
C LYS A 29 -15.53 -11.63 14.62
N GLY A 30 -16.23 -11.42 13.50
CA GLY A 30 -15.78 -11.78 12.16
C GLY A 30 -14.46 -11.10 11.77
N ALA A 31 -14.35 -9.78 11.96
CA ALA A 31 -13.15 -9.03 11.58
C ALA A 31 -11.91 -9.45 12.39
N ALA A 32 -12.08 -9.69 13.69
CA ALA A 32 -11.01 -10.17 14.57
C ALA A 32 -10.58 -11.60 14.20
N ALA A 33 -11.54 -12.50 13.96
CA ALA A 33 -11.26 -13.87 13.55
C ALA A 33 -10.55 -13.95 12.19
N VAL A 34 -11.00 -13.17 11.20
CA VAL A 34 -10.36 -13.07 9.88
C VAL A 34 -8.94 -12.51 10.00
N THR A 35 -8.74 -11.48 10.83
CA THR A 35 -7.42 -10.89 11.06
C THR A 35 -6.47 -11.86 11.78
N ALA A 36 -6.96 -12.59 12.78
CA ALA A 36 -6.21 -13.62 13.48
C ALA A 36 -5.80 -14.74 12.52
N TRP A 37 -6.74 -15.27 11.73
CA TRP A 37 -6.48 -16.29 10.74
C TRP A 37 -5.48 -15.82 9.67
N ALA A 38 -5.68 -14.64 9.10
CA ALA A 38 -4.74 -14.06 8.13
C ALA A 38 -3.33 -13.90 8.74
N SER A 39 -3.22 -13.53 10.01
CA SER A 39 -1.93 -13.40 10.71
C SER A 39 -1.27 -14.75 10.97
N THR A 40 -2.03 -15.75 11.42
CA THR A 40 -1.53 -17.12 11.64
C THR A 40 -0.94 -17.71 10.36
N TRP A 41 -1.59 -17.49 9.22
CA TRP A 41 -1.17 -18.04 7.93
C TRP A 41 -0.37 -17.05 7.06
N ARG A 42 -0.05 -15.87 7.59
CA ARG A 42 0.67 -14.78 6.90
C ARG A 42 0.06 -14.39 5.55
N ILE A 43 -1.28 -14.33 5.48
CA ILE A 43 -2.03 -13.95 4.29
C ILE A 43 -2.03 -12.43 4.14
N PRO A 44 -1.58 -11.87 2.99
CA PRO A 44 -1.64 -10.44 2.75
C PRO A 44 -3.11 -9.96 2.67
N GLN A 45 -3.47 -8.97 3.50
CA GLN A 45 -4.84 -8.41 3.51
C GLN A 45 -5.20 -7.67 2.22
N PHE A 46 -4.23 -6.99 1.59
CA PHE A 46 -4.43 -6.27 0.34
C PHE A 46 -3.47 -6.79 -0.72
N LYS A 47 -4.02 -7.46 -1.74
CA LYS A 47 -3.29 -7.88 -2.93
C LYS A 47 -4.04 -7.37 -4.15
N SER A 48 -3.50 -6.34 -4.79
CA SER A 48 -4.05 -5.85 -6.05
C SER A 48 -3.92 -6.94 -7.13
N ILE A 49 -5.01 -7.16 -7.85
CA ILE A 49 -5.08 -8.09 -8.98
C ILE A 49 -5.01 -7.26 -10.26
N GLY A 50 -4.29 -7.77 -11.26
CA GLY A 50 -4.26 -7.14 -12.58
C GLY A 50 -3.25 -6.01 -12.78
N LEU A 51 -2.48 -5.65 -11.76
CA LEU A 51 -1.40 -4.67 -11.93
C LEU A 51 -0.13 -5.31 -12.50
N PRO A 52 0.70 -4.56 -13.24
CA PRO A 52 2.03 -5.00 -13.65
C PRO A 52 2.92 -5.33 -12.45
N THR A 53 3.97 -6.10 -12.68
CA THR A 53 4.79 -6.62 -11.58
C THR A 53 5.56 -5.52 -10.84
N MET A 54 5.32 -5.41 -9.53
CA MET A 54 6.08 -4.47 -8.67
C MET A 54 7.57 -4.77 -8.60
N GLY A 55 7.99 -5.99 -8.95
CA GLY A 55 9.40 -6.34 -9.07
C GLY A 55 10.09 -5.54 -10.17
N ALA A 56 9.52 -5.50 -11.38
CA ALA A 56 10.09 -4.76 -12.50
C ALA A 56 10.13 -3.26 -12.18
N TYR A 57 9.06 -2.72 -11.60
CA TYR A 57 9.01 -1.33 -11.13
C TYR A 57 10.16 -0.99 -10.16
N ARG A 58 10.44 -1.87 -9.19
CA ARG A 58 11.52 -1.66 -8.21
C ARG A 58 12.91 -1.79 -8.83
N GLU A 59 13.09 -2.68 -9.81
CA GLU A 59 14.37 -2.87 -10.48
C GLU A 59 14.68 -1.70 -11.43
N LEU A 60 13.70 -1.20 -12.18
CA LEU A 60 13.86 0.00 -13.03
C LEU A 60 14.29 1.22 -12.24
N ARG A 61 13.77 1.39 -11.02
CA ARG A 61 14.12 2.51 -10.11
C ARG A 61 15.51 2.39 -9.47
N LYS A 62 16.23 1.28 -9.67
CA LYS A 62 17.64 1.16 -9.27
C LYS A 62 18.60 1.69 -10.33
N LEU A 63 18.13 1.84 -11.56
CA LEU A 63 18.93 2.34 -12.66
C LEU A 63 19.32 3.81 -12.42
N PRO A 64 20.48 4.26 -12.95
CA PRO A 64 20.88 5.65 -12.86
C PRO A 64 19.82 6.60 -13.43
N ARG A 65 19.53 7.69 -12.71
CA ARG A 65 18.58 8.70 -13.19
C ARG A 65 19.15 9.47 -14.38
N GLY A 66 18.29 9.76 -15.34
CA GLY A 66 18.65 10.54 -16.53
C GLY A 66 19.52 9.80 -17.55
N VAL A 67 19.79 8.52 -17.35
CA VAL A 67 20.45 7.65 -18.34
C VAL A 67 19.35 6.89 -19.08
N SER A 68 19.24 7.16 -20.39
CA SER A 68 18.32 6.43 -21.26
C SER A 68 18.81 5.02 -21.48
N ILE A 69 17.91 4.04 -21.41
CA ILE A 69 18.18 2.65 -21.78
C ILE A 69 17.64 2.30 -23.17
N ALA A 70 17.17 3.31 -23.94
CA ALA A 70 16.62 3.12 -25.27
C ALA A 70 17.63 2.55 -26.27
N ASP A 71 18.92 2.90 -26.13
CA ASP A 71 19.99 2.42 -27.01
C ASP A 71 20.28 0.92 -26.80
N GLU A 72 20.05 0.40 -25.59
CA GLU A 72 20.24 -1.02 -25.26
C GLU A 72 19.00 -1.85 -25.60
N PHE A 73 17.81 -1.29 -25.38
CA PHE A 73 16.54 -1.96 -25.60
C PHE A 73 15.72 -1.26 -26.70
N ASP A 74 14.78 -0.41 -26.30
CA ASP A 74 13.95 0.41 -27.19
C ASP A 74 13.27 1.56 -26.43
N GLU A 75 12.54 2.41 -27.17
CA GLU A 75 11.78 3.53 -26.60
C GLU A 75 10.62 3.10 -25.69
N ARG A 76 10.05 1.90 -25.87
CA ARG A 76 8.93 1.40 -25.04
C ARG A 76 9.42 1.06 -23.64
N VAL A 77 10.60 0.47 -23.57
CA VAL A 77 11.30 0.14 -22.34
C VAL A 77 11.77 1.42 -21.64
N GLU A 78 12.30 2.40 -22.38
CA GLU A 78 12.64 3.70 -21.79
C GLU A 78 11.42 4.44 -21.26
N ALA A 79 10.27 4.44 -21.97
CA ALA A 79 9.03 5.02 -21.45
C ALA A 79 8.60 4.35 -20.12
N THR A 80 8.77 3.03 -20.03
CA THR A 80 8.49 2.28 -18.80
C THR A 80 9.45 2.66 -17.67
N ARG A 81 10.75 2.82 -17.98
CA ARG A 81 11.78 3.24 -17.01
C ARG A 81 11.53 4.67 -16.52
N ALA A 82 11.26 5.60 -17.43
CA ALA A 82 11.00 7.00 -17.14
C ALA A 82 9.79 7.16 -16.22
N ALA A 83 8.66 6.52 -16.56
CA ALA A 83 7.47 6.52 -15.70
C ALA A 83 7.75 5.93 -14.30
N ALA A 84 8.57 4.87 -14.23
CA ALA A 84 8.94 4.28 -12.95
C ALA A 84 9.82 5.19 -12.08
N ASP A 85 10.81 5.87 -12.67
CA ASP A 85 11.74 6.77 -11.97
C ASP A 85 11.03 8.02 -11.42
N GLU A 86 10.16 8.64 -12.23
CA GLU A 86 9.32 9.79 -11.83
C GLU A 86 8.23 9.40 -10.82
N GLY A 87 7.83 8.12 -10.81
CA GLY A 87 6.79 7.62 -9.91
C GLY A 87 5.36 7.78 -10.44
N GLU A 88 5.21 8.07 -11.73
CA GLU A 88 3.94 8.13 -12.46
C GLU A 88 3.43 6.71 -12.73
N PHE A 89 2.77 6.14 -11.71
CA PHE A 89 2.42 4.73 -11.71
C PHE A 89 1.32 4.38 -12.73
N ASP A 90 0.47 5.33 -13.08
CA ASP A 90 -0.52 5.22 -14.16
C ASP A 90 0.16 5.11 -15.53
N LEU A 91 1.15 5.95 -15.82
CA LEU A 91 1.94 5.84 -17.04
C LEU A 91 2.76 4.54 -17.07
N TYR A 92 3.28 4.11 -15.92
CA TYR A 92 3.96 2.82 -15.81
C TYR A 92 3.02 1.64 -16.16
N ILE A 93 1.76 1.70 -15.70
CA ILE A 93 0.75 0.69 -16.05
C ILE A 93 0.50 0.70 -17.56
N ALA A 94 0.30 1.89 -18.14
CA ALA A 94 0.10 2.02 -19.58
C ALA A 94 1.30 1.52 -20.40
N ALA A 95 2.52 1.87 -20.01
CA ALA A 95 3.75 1.47 -20.69
C ALA A 95 4.04 -0.03 -20.61
N GLN A 96 3.57 -0.71 -19.56
CA GLN A 96 3.59 -2.17 -19.44
C GLN A 96 2.48 -2.89 -20.25
N GLY A 97 1.68 -2.14 -21.00
CA GLY A 97 0.58 -2.64 -21.82
C GLY A 97 -0.82 -2.50 -21.19
N GLY A 98 -0.90 -1.99 -19.95
CA GLY A 98 -2.16 -1.77 -19.22
C GLY A 98 -2.42 -2.74 -18.07
N ALA A 99 -3.64 -2.69 -17.53
CA ALA A 99 -4.09 -3.61 -16.50
C ALA A 99 -4.48 -4.97 -17.09
N ASN A 100 -4.28 -6.04 -16.32
CA ASN A 100 -4.58 -7.44 -16.66
C ASN A 100 -3.81 -8.00 -17.87
N VAL A 101 -2.69 -7.38 -18.25
CA VAL A 101 -1.82 -7.89 -19.32
C VAL A 101 -1.16 -9.20 -18.89
N PRO A 102 -1.19 -10.26 -19.73
CA PRO A 102 -0.45 -11.49 -19.49
C PRO A 102 1.03 -11.19 -19.21
N ARG A 103 1.64 -11.93 -18.29
CA ARG A 103 3.01 -11.60 -17.86
C ARG A 103 4.02 -11.66 -19.01
N ASP A 104 3.83 -12.54 -19.97
CA ASP A 104 4.74 -12.69 -21.12
C ASP A 104 4.57 -11.58 -22.17
N SER A 105 3.47 -10.82 -22.08
CA SER A 105 3.18 -9.66 -22.93
C SER A 105 3.52 -8.32 -22.26
N GLN A 106 4.05 -8.33 -21.04
CA GLN A 106 4.55 -7.13 -20.37
C GLN A 106 5.86 -6.67 -21.01
N THR A 107 6.02 -5.37 -21.19
CA THR A 107 7.22 -4.72 -21.78
C THR A 107 8.50 -5.06 -21.03
N VAL A 108 8.48 -5.03 -19.68
CA VAL A 108 9.67 -5.28 -18.84
C VAL A 108 9.36 -6.31 -17.76
N ARG A 109 10.29 -7.25 -17.55
CA ARG A 109 10.23 -8.26 -16.49
C ARG A 109 11.51 -8.34 -15.69
N VAL A 110 11.39 -8.93 -14.50
CA VAL A 110 12.52 -9.19 -13.61
C VAL A 110 13.25 -10.45 -14.07
N ALA A 111 14.54 -10.31 -14.34
CA ALA A 111 15.46 -11.40 -14.60
C ALA A 111 15.90 -12.07 -13.28
N ARG A 112 15.85 -13.39 -13.25
CA ARG A 112 16.34 -14.22 -12.14
C ARG A 112 17.35 -15.22 -12.68
N ASN A 113 18.41 -15.44 -11.92
CA ASN A 113 19.34 -16.55 -12.15
C ASN A 113 19.29 -17.50 -10.96
N VAL A 114 19.44 -18.78 -11.28
CA VAL A 114 19.73 -19.82 -10.29
C VAL A 114 21.15 -19.59 -9.79
N THR A 115 21.29 -19.56 -8.47
CA THR A 115 22.59 -19.47 -7.80
C THR A 115 23.17 -20.86 -7.66
N ASP A 116 24.51 -20.99 -7.61
CA ASP A 116 25.18 -22.27 -7.30
C ASP A 116 24.92 -22.74 -5.85
N GLU A 117 24.30 -21.90 -5.03
CA GLU A 117 23.87 -22.21 -3.67
C GLU A 117 22.52 -22.93 -3.65
N VAL A 118 22.44 -24.00 -2.86
CA VAL A 118 21.18 -24.69 -2.55
C VAL A 118 20.65 -24.26 -1.18
N ASN A 119 19.34 -24.28 -1.01
CA ASN A 119 18.70 -24.00 0.26
C ASN A 119 18.88 -25.17 1.27
N ALA A 120 18.35 -25.03 2.48
CA ALA A 120 18.44 -26.07 3.52
C ALA A 120 17.74 -27.39 3.17
N TYR A 121 16.99 -27.42 2.06
CA TYR A 121 16.27 -28.57 1.53
C TYR A 121 16.86 -29.05 0.20
N GLU A 122 18.09 -28.64 -0.13
CA GLU A 122 18.80 -29.01 -1.36
C GLU A 122 18.12 -28.53 -2.65
N GLU A 123 17.28 -27.50 -2.58
CA GLU A 123 16.67 -26.88 -3.77
C GLU A 123 17.47 -25.65 -4.22
N ASP A 124 17.49 -25.44 -5.53
CA ASP A 124 18.13 -24.30 -6.18
C ASP A 124 17.54 -22.95 -5.72
N ILE A 125 18.41 -21.98 -5.46
CA ILE A 125 17.99 -20.63 -5.04
C ILE A 125 17.98 -19.67 -6.24
N GLU A 126 16.79 -19.23 -6.65
CA GLU A 126 16.65 -18.14 -7.61
C GLU A 126 16.86 -16.77 -6.97
N ARG A 127 17.77 -15.98 -7.52
CA ARG A 127 18.01 -14.59 -7.13
C ARG A 127 17.70 -13.63 -8.27
N VAL A 128 17.14 -12.49 -7.91
CA VAL A 128 16.92 -11.38 -8.86
C VAL A 128 18.28 -10.80 -9.25
N VAL A 129 18.56 -10.73 -10.56
CA VAL A 129 19.80 -10.17 -11.12
C VAL A 129 19.56 -8.80 -11.76
N GLY A 130 18.40 -8.63 -12.39
CA GLY A 130 18.05 -7.37 -13.03
C GLY A 130 16.76 -7.43 -13.81
N ILE A 131 16.76 -6.84 -15.01
CA ILE A 131 15.61 -6.78 -15.89
C ILE A 131 15.91 -7.43 -17.25
N TYR A 132 14.87 -7.95 -17.88
CA TYR A 132 14.90 -8.38 -19.29
C TYR A 132 13.61 -7.97 -19.97
N VAL A 133 13.62 -8.02 -21.29
CA VAL A 133 12.56 -7.52 -22.15
C VAL A 133 12.00 -8.68 -22.98
N PRO A 134 10.78 -9.19 -22.67
CA PRO A 134 10.26 -10.41 -23.29
C PRO A 134 10.18 -10.37 -24.81
N HIS A 135 9.89 -9.22 -25.41
CA HIS A 135 9.77 -9.07 -26.87
C HIS A 135 11.12 -9.00 -27.60
N LEU A 136 12.23 -8.75 -26.90
CA LEU A 136 13.59 -8.81 -27.45
C LEU A 136 14.30 -10.14 -27.14
N GLY A 137 13.65 -11.00 -26.34
CA GLY A 137 14.18 -12.28 -25.90
C GLY A 137 14.65 -12.27 -24.45
N SER A 138 14.71 -13.45 -23.83
CA SER A 138 15.11 -13.61 -22.43
C SER A 138 16.62 -13.57 -22.20
N GLU A 139 17.42 -13.57 -23.27
CA GLU A 139 18.88 -13.60 -23.19
C GLU A 139 19.48 -12.22 -22.88
N LEU A 140 18.83 -11.14 -23.33
CA LEU A 140 19.29 -9.77 -23.09
C LEU A 140 18.85 -9.32 -21.69
N ILE A 141 19.76 -9.43 -20.73
CA ILE A 141 19.55 -9.07 -19.32
C ILE A 141 20.38 -7.84 -18.97
N HIS A 142 19.71 -6.79 -18.50
CA HIS A 142 20.39 -5.65 -17.88
C HIS A 142 20.53 -5.88 -16.38
N VAL A 143 21.77 -5.94 -15.90
CA VAL A 143 22.11 -6.24 -14.50
C VAL A 143 21.96 -4.98 -13.64
N THR A 144 21.04 -5.02 -12.67
CA THR A 144 20.79 -3.91 -11.73
C THR A 144 21.45 -4.10 -10.37
N ARG A 145 21.87 -5.33 -10.06
CA ARG A 145 22.42 -5.74 -8.76
C ARG A 145 23.87 -6.15 -8.92
N THR A 146 24.76 -5.19 -8.78
CA THR A 146 26.22 -5.38 -8.86
C THR A 146 26.87 -5.56 -7.48
N ALA A 147 26.13 -5.32 -6.40
CA ALA A 147 26.66 -5.38 -5.04
C ALA A 147 26.07 -6.55 -4.25
N GLU A 148 26.96 -7.31 -3.61
CA GLU A 148 26.61 -8.36 -2.66
C GLU A 148 26.67 -7.82 -1.23
N TRP A 149 25.63 -8.11 -0.45
CA TRP A 149 25.57 -7.74 0.95
C TRP A 149 25.71 -8.98 1.82
N ARG A 150 26.74 -8.99 2.68
CA ARG A 150 26.93 -10.01 3.72
C ARG A 150 26.48 -9.46 5.06
N ILE A 151 25.71 -10.23 5.82
CA ILE A 151 25.42 -9.91 7.21
C ILE A 151 26.70 -10.11 8.00
N VAL A 152 27.26 -9.02 8.53
CA VAL A 152 28.46 -9.04 9.38
C VAL A 152 28.05 -8.66 10.80
N PRO A 153 28.53 -9.37 11.84
CA PRO A 153 28.36 -8.94 13.22
C PRO A 153 28.85 -7.50 13.39
N LYS A 154 28.08 -6.66 14.10
CA LYS A 154 28.49 -5.28 14.36
C LYS A 154 29.76 -5.29 15.24
N LEU A 155 30.92 -5.05 14.64
CA LEU A 155 32.17 -4.91 15.39
C LEU A 155 32.09 -3.63 16.23
N LEU A 156 32.38 -3.72 17.52
CA LEU A 156 32.33 -2.62 18.49
C LEU A 156 33.49 -1.62 18.36
N ALA A 157 33.98 -1.36 17.15
CA ALA A 157 35.12 -0.48 16.93
C ALA A 157 34.84 0.46 15.75
N VAL A 158 34.52 1.70 16.11
CA VAL A 158 34.83 2.99 15.47
C VAL A 158 33.96 4.00 16.23
N GLU A 159 34.53 5.18 16.51
CA GLU A 159 33.91 6.27 17.26
C GLU A 159 32.41 6.42 16.97
N PRO A 160 31.58 6.77 17.98
CA PRO A 160 30.14 6.88 17.80
C PRO A 160 29.83 7.90 16.69
N LEU A 161 29.59 7.40 15.49
CA LEU A 161 29.07 8.19 14.39
C LEU A 161 27.74 8.76 14.88
N THR A 162 27.70 10.08 15.09
CA THR A 162 26.53 10.85 15.53
C THR A 162 25.47 10.99 14.44
N LEU A 163 25.45 10.07 13.47
CA LEU A 163 24.37 9.95 12.50
C LEU A 163 23.13 9.42 13.22
N LYS A 164 22.29 10.36 13.66
CA LYS A 164 20.90 10.09 14.04
C LYS A 164 20.20 9.51 12.80
N SER A 165 20.11 8.19 12.71
CA SER A 165 19.10 7.55 11.87
C SER A 165 17.76 8.19 12.24
N GLY A 166 17.03 8.72 11.26
CA GLY A 166 15.69 9.23 11.49
C GLY A 166 14.83 8.18 12.17
N ILE A 167 13.82 8.62 12.92
CA ILE A 167 12.79 7.77 13.53
C ILE A 167 11.89 7.26 12.39
N ALA A 168 12.43 6.43 11.52
CA ALA A 168 11.64 5.61 10.62
C ALA A 168 11.50 4.26 11.31
N ALA A 169 10.27 3.91 11.70
CA ALA A 169 9.99 2.55 12.14
C ALA A 169 10.55 1.58 11.07
N PRO A 170 11.22 0.49 11.46
CA PRO A 170 11.58 -0.56 10.52
C PRO A 170 10.33 -0.89 9.72
N ARG A 171 10.42 -0.90 8.39
CA ARG A 171 9.29 -1.33 7.55
C ARG A 171 9.07 -2.81 7.79
N SER A 172 8.35 -3.10 8.85
CA SER A 172 7.85 -4.41 9.21
C SER A 172 7.05 -4.94 8.03
N PRO A 173 7.20 -6.23 7.68
CA PRO A 173 6.34 -6.87 6.69
C PRO A 173 4.88 -6.96 7.18
N VAL A 174 4.64 -6.67 8.47
CA VAL A 174 3.31 -6.62 9.07
C VAL A 174 2.65 -5.29 8.71
N ASN A 175 1.48 -5.42 8.09
CA ASN A 175 0.57 -4.33 7.78
C ASN A 175 0.26 -3.47 9.03
N ASN A 176 0.57 -2.18 9.00
CA ASN A 176 0.22 -1.22 10.07
C ASN A 176 -1.27 -0.81 10.06
N CYS A 177 -2.11 -1.36 9.17
CA CYS A 177 -3.56 -1.21 9.26
C CYS A 177 -4.08 -1.97 10.49
N GLY A 178 -4.07 -1.31 11.65
CA GLY A 178 -4.57 -1.84 12.92
C GLY A 178 -3.98 -1.15 14.14
N LEU A 179 -2.78 -0.57 14.03
CA LEU A 179 -2.16 0.23 15.10
C LEU A 179 -2.68 1.67 15.05
N GLY A 180 -3.99 1.85 15.20
CA GLY A 180 -4.51 3.09 15.75
C GLY A 180 -4.06 3.17 17.21
N GLY A 181 -3.38 4.25 17.61
CA GLY A 181 -2.76 4.41 18.92
C GLY A 181 -3.71 4.23 20.10
N LEU A 182 -3.91 2.99 20.54
CA LEU A 182 -4.54 2.61 21.80
C LEU A 182 -3.51 2.63 22.93
N ASN A 183 -2.87 3.78 23.13
CA ASN A 183 -2.19 4.10 24.38
C ASN A 183 -3.01 5.18 25.08
N ASN A 184 -4.23 4.81 25.49
CA ASN A 184 -4.93 5.47 26.59
C ASN A 184 -5.92 4.47 27.17
N GLU A 185 -5.70 4.12 28.42
CA GLU A 185 -6.58 3.31 29.26
C GLU A 185 -7.98 3.96 29.28
N ILE A 186 -8.90 3.45 28.46
CA ILE A 186 -10.31 3.77 28.62
C ILE A 186 -10.83 2.91 29.77
N LYS A 187 -10.89 3.50 30.96
CA LYS A 187 -11.67 2.96 32.09
C LYS A 187 -13.15 3.07 31.71
N VAL A 188 -13.74 1.95 31.28
CA VAL A 188 -15.18 1.87 31.05
C VAL A 188 -15.89 1.86 32.41
N THR A 189 -16.57 2.94 32.75
CA THR A 189 -17.64 2.93 33.77
C THR A 189 -18.97 2.71 33.05
N PRO A 190 -19.81 1.74 33.47
CA PRO A 190 -21.11 1.53 32.85
C PRO A 190 -22.08 2.64 33.29
N ALA A 191 -22.67 3.35 32.33
CA ALA A 191 -23.79 4.26 32.58
C ALA A 191 -25.12 3.55 32.26
N ALA A 192 -26.12 3.78 33.12
CA ALA A 192 -27.42 3.13 33.13
C ALA A 192 -28.27 3.41 31.87
N PRO A 193 -29.24 2.53 31.53
CA PRO A 193 -29.94 2.54 30.26
C PRO A 193 -31.25 3.30 30.35
N GLU A 194 -31.24 4.59 30.06
CA GLU A 194 -32.50 5.31 29.85
C GLU A 194 -32.21 6.50 28.96
N HIS A 195 -32.41 6.32 27.64
CA HIS A 195 -32.74 7.34 26.63
C HIS A 195 -32.80 6.65 25.24
N SER A 196 -33.62 5.60 25.05
CA SER A 196 -33.87 5.03 23.70
C SER A 196 -35.17 5.53 23.05
N THR A 197 -35.98 6.31 23.74
CA THR A 197 -37.36 6.63 23.31
C THR A 197 -37.57 8.05 22.78
N THR A 198 -36.58 8.94 22.79
CA THR A 198 -36.78 10.34 22.35
C THR A 198 -36.58 10.54 20.84
N VAL A 199 -35.67 9.78 20.20
CA VAL A 199 -35.31 10.01 18.79
C VAL A 199 -36.35 9.43 17.81
N LEU A 200 -37.01 8.32 18.16
CA LEU A 200 -38.06 7.73 17.31
C LEU A 200 -39.36 8.56 17.29
N ASN A 201 -39.68 9.27 18.38
CA ASN A 201 -40.89 10.10 18.44
C ASN A 201 -40.77 11.42 17.65
N LEU A 202 -39.56 11.88 17.36
CA LEU A 202 -39.30 13.10 16.59
C LEU A 202 -39.29 12.89 15.07
N LEU A 203 -39.29 11.65 14.59
CA LEU A 203 -39.41 11.31 13.17
C LEU A 203 -40.84 10.97 12.73
N CYS A 204 -41.77 10.72 13.67
CA CYS A 204 -43.17 10.37 13.35
C CYS A 204 -44.16 11.54 13.48
N CYS A 205 -43.80 12.64 14.13
CA CYS A 205 -44.60 13.87 14.11
C CYS A 205 -43.98 14.85 13.10
N GLY A 206 -44.55 14.90 11.90
CA GLY A 206 -44.03 15.65 10.76
C GLY A 206 -44.16 17.17 10.90
N ASP A 207 -43.28 17.79 11.67
CA ASP A 207 -43.11 19.24 11.71
C ASP A 207 -41.63 19.61 11.49
N PHE A 208 -41.21 19.68 10.22
CA PHE A 208 -39.99 20.38 9.85
C PHE A 208 -40.37 21.50 8.88
N SER A 209 -40.66 22.69 9.43
CA SER A 209 -40.81 23.90 8.63
C SER A 209 -39.47 24.25 7.98
N ARG A 210 -39.49 24.21 6.66
CA ARG A 210 -38.40 24.58 5.76
C ARG A 210 -38.23 26.10 5.79
N SER A 211 -37.08 26.57 6.25
CA SER A 211 -36.56 27.90 5.92
C SER A 211 -35.34 27.73 5.03
N ASP A 212 -35.54 28.01 3.74
CA ASP A 212 -34.48 28.09 2.74
C ASP A 212 -33.45 29.13 3.17
N ASN A 213 -32.16 28.75 3.20
CA ASN A 213 -31.05 29.58 2.73
C ASN A 213 -29.76 28.73 2.64
N ASP A 214 -29.22 28.67 1.42
CA ASP A 214 -27.85 28.38 1.03
C ASP A 214 -27.25 26.99 1.30
N MET A 215 -27.73 26.00 0.56
CA MET A 215 -26.94 24.81 0.18
C MET A 215 -26.97 24.67 -1.35
N LYS A 216 -25.96 25.21 -2.04
CA LYS A 216 -25.71 24.87 -3.45
C LYS A 216 -25.14 23.46 -3.51
N VAL A 217 -25.99 22.49 -3.78
CA VAL A 217 -25.59 21.12 -4.10
C VAL A 217 -25.20 21.11 -5.59
N GLY A 218 -23.91 21.24 -5.87
CA GLY A 218 -23.37 21.05 -7.22
C GLY A 218 -23.15 19.56 -7.48
N LEU A 219 -24.05 18.93 -8.23
CA LEU A 219 -23.73 17.69 -8.95
C LEU A 219 -22.97 18.09 -10.23
N SER A 220 -21.65 17.93 -10.25
CA SER A 220 -20.91 17.82 -11.51
C SER A 220 -20.65 16.34 -11.79
N MET A 221 -21.30 15.86 -12.85
CA MET A 221 -20.93 14.65 -13.56
C MET A 221 -19.74 14.98 -14.48
N PHE A 222 -18.88 13.98 -14.71
CA PHE A 222 -17.52 13.99 -15.29
C PHE A 222 -16.38 14.27 -14.32
#